data_AF-A0A968WEE2-F1
#
_entry.id   AF-A0A968WEE2-F1
#
_cell.length_a   1.000
_cell.length_b   1.000
_cell.length_c   1.000
_cell.angle_alpha   90.00
_cell.angle_beta   90.00
_cell.angle_gamma   90.00
#
_symmetry.space_group_name_H-M   'P 1'
#
loop_
_entity.id
_entity.type
_entity.pdbx_description
1 polymer ?
#
loop_
_entity_poly.entity_id
_entity_poly.type
_entity_poly.pdbx_seq_one_letter_code
_entity_poly.pdbx_strand_id
1 'polypeptide(L)'
;MLNFTNLLLIGYTAWKGFLKLGRGVVICIIDDVKHNTVNLSHTPFSTVHNKYQLADEIVSTHFLNRKDVEAFLQEWVVPAETITKILQAVDSYNPQFDMILLTKNGSQIEVDILQKSVLAPVECYQQVIRRWSEFSGYIS
;
A
#
# COMPACT_ATOMS: atom_id res chain seq x y z
N MET A 1 5.54 13.02 2.70
CA MET A 1 4.33 12.29 3.15
C MET A 1 3.87 11.50 1.94
N LEU A 2 3.19 10.33 2.02
CA LEU A 2 2.46 9.82 0.86
C LEU A 2 1.51 10.95 0.48
N ASN A 3 1.73 11.59 -0.66
CA ASN A 3 0.97 12.78 -1.01
C ASN A 3 -0.52 12.40 -1.16
N PHE A 4 -1.41 13.38 -1.12
CA PHE A 4 -2.84 13.12 -1.18
C PHE A 4 -3.25 12.31 -2.42
N THR A 5 -2.62 12.59 -3.57
CA THR A 5 -2.80 11.86 -4.83
C THR A 5 -2.46 10.37 -4.68
N ASN A 6 -1.34 10.06 -4.02
CA ASN A 6 -0.86 8.70 -3.77
C ASN A 6 -1.85 7.92 -2.88
N LEU A 7 -2.39 8.57 -1.83
CA LEU A 7 -3.40 7.95 -0.98
C LEU A 7 -4.71 7.67 -1.73
N LEU A 8 -5.11 8.59 -2.63
CA LEU A 8 -6.28 8.38 -3.49
C LEU A 8 -6.08 7.21 -4.46
N LEU A 9 -4.90 7.09 -5.08
CA LEU A 9 -4.57 5.98 -5.97
C LEU A 9 -4.55 4.63 -5.23
N ILE A 10 -3.91 4.57 -4.05
CA ILE A 10 -3.90 3.37 -3.21
C ILE A 10 -5.34 2.96 -2.86
N GLY A 11 -6.16 3.89 -2.37
CA GLY A 11 -7.54 3.59 -1.99
C GLY A 11 -8.43 3.20 -3.19
N TYR A 12 -8.25 3.86 -4.34
CA TYR A 12 -8.92 3.47 -5.58
C TYR A 12 -8.55 2.04 -6.00
N THR A 13 -7.26 1.70 -5.98
CA THR A 13 -6.77 0.36 -6.32
C THR A 13 -7.27 -0.69 -5.33
N ALA A 14 -7.28 -0.37 -4.03
CA ALA A 14 -7.84 -1.23 -2.98
C ALA A 14 -9.30 -1.58 -3.26
N TRP A 15 -10.14 -0.56 -3.48
CA TRP A 15 -11.57 -0.77 -3.69
C TRP A 15 -11.88 -1.43 -5.04
N LYS A 16 -11.26 -0.96 -6.13
CA LYS A 16 -11.40 -1.57 -7.47
C LYS A 16 -10.99 -3.03 -7.46
N GLY A 17 -9.88 -3.36 -6.78
CA GLY A 17 -9.40 -4.73 -6.62
C GLY A 17 -10.34 -5.58 -5.79
N PHE A 18 -10.81 -5.06 -4.65
CA PHE A 18 -11.78 -5.75 -3.79
C PHE A 18 -13.06 -6.11 -4.53
N LEU A 19 -13.64 -5.16 -5.27
CA LEU A 19 -14.85 -5.40 -6.06
C LEU A 19 -14.69 -6.51 -7.11
N LYS A 20 -13.47 -6.72 -7.62
CA LYS A 20 -13.20 -7.72 -8.67
C LYS A 20 -12.75 -9.08 -8.14
N LEU A 21 -11.93 -9.08 -7.10
CA LEU A 21 -11.15 -10.25 -6.66
C LEU A 21 -11.41 -10.64 -5.21
N GLY A 22 -12.23 -9.88 -4.48
CA GLY A 22 -12.45 -10.06 -3.05
C GLY A 22 -11.27 -9.55 -2.22
N ARG A 23 -11.08 -10.13 -1.04
CA ARG A 23 -10.05 -9.69 -0.08
C ARG A 23 -8.64 -9.80 -0.68
N GLY A 24 -7.77 -8.89 -0.28
CA GLY A 24 -6.40 -8.84 -0.77
C GLY A 24 -5.61 -7.67 -0.19
N VAL A 25 -4.52 -7.34 -0.85
CA VAL A 25 -3.60 -6.27 -0.46
C VAL A 25 -3.31 -5.36 -1.66
N VAL A 26 -3.00 -4.10 -1.39
CA VAL A 26 -2.45 -3.21 -2.40
C VAL A 26 -0.93 -3.28 -2.32
N ILE A 27 -0.29 -3.58 -3.44
CA ILE A 27 1.14 -3.44 -3.62
C ILE A 27 1.41 -2.04 -4.16
N CYS A 28 2.30 -1.32 -3.50
CA CYS A 28 2.78 -0.02 -3.90
C CYS A 28 4.28 -0.10 -4.15
N ILE A 29 4.72 0.31 -5.34
CA ILE A 29 6.14 0.42 -5.68
C ILE A 29 6.53 1.88 -5.62
N ILE A 30 7.54 2.18 -4.80
CA ILE A 30 8.10 3.53 -4.65
C ILE A 30 9.45 3.54 -5.38
N ASP A 31 9.70 4.59 -6.17
CA ASP A 31 11.03 4.83 -6.73
C ASP A 31 11.86 5.64 -5.74
N ASP A 32 13.09 5.21 -5.49
CA ASP A 32 14.02 5.93 -4.60
C ASP A 32 15.01 6.79 -5.41
N VAL A 33 14.62 7.23 -6.61
CA VAL A 33 15.53 7.84 -7.60
C VAL A 33 15.97 9.27 -7.25
N LYS A 34 15.63 9.82 -6.07
CA LYS A 34 16.03 11.20 -5.72
C LYS A 34 16.95 11.41 -4.54
N HIS A 35 17.42 10.39 -3.82
CA HIS A 35 18.42 10.62 -2.77
C HIS A 35 19.64 9.70 -2.83
N ASN A 36 20.59 10.07 -3.70
CA ASN A 36 22.01 9.77 -3.53
C ASN A 36 22.62 10.57 -2.35
N THR A 37 22.02 10.56 -1.16
CA THR A 37 22.60 11.23 0.02
C THR A 37 22.29 10.54 1.35
N VAL A 38 23.35 9.90 1.84
CA VAL A 38 23.75 9.72 3.26
C VAL A 38 23.02 8.64 4.08
N ASN A 39 23.77 7.55 4.30
CA ASN A 39 23.72 6.67 5.47
C ASN A 39 23.10 7.34 6.70
N LEU A 40 21.92 6.88 7.14
CA LEU A 40 21.49 7.08 8.52
C LEU A 40 21.07 5.74 9.13
N SER A 41 21.94 5.34 10.05
CA SER A 41 21.96 4.19 10.93
C SER A 41 20.67 3.96 11.74
N HIS A 42 20.39 2.67 11.94
CA HIS A 42 19.75 2.04 13.10
C HIS A 42 19.05 2.97 14.10
N THR A 43 17.71 3.04 14.04
CA THR A 43 16.91 3.36 15.23
C THR A 43 15.75 2.36 15.36
N PRO A 44 15.57 1.72 16.54
CA PRO A 44 14.51 0.76 16.78
C PRO A 44 13.19 1.48 17.07
N PHE A 45 12.09 0.88 16.61
CA PHE A 45 10.69 1.13 16.99
C PHE A 45 10.38 2.51 17.57
N SER A 46 9.90 3.41 16.71
CA SER A 46 9.25 4.63 17.15
C SER A 46 7.88 4.76 16.50
N THR A 47 6.86 4.86 17.34
CA THR A 47 5.50 5.26 17.03
C THR A 47 5.56 6.70 16.51
N VAL A 48 5.70 6.91 15.20
CA VAL A 48 5.79 8.27 14.65
C VAL A 48 5.01 8.44 13.35
N HIS A 49 4.06 9.36 13.42
CA HIS A 49 3.35 10.04 12.33
C HIS A 49 4.25 10.78 11.30
N ASN A 50 5.54 10.43 11.13
CA ASN A 50 6.48 11.18 10.28
C ASN A 50 7.36 10.34 9.33
N LYS A 51 7.09 9.05 9.12
CA LYS A 51 7.97 8.23 8.24
C LYS A 51 7.81 8.53 6.75
N TYR A 52 6.70 9.13 6.33
CA TYR A 52 6.44 9.29 4.90
C TYR A 52 7.08 10.54 4.27
N GLN A 53 7.88 11.36 4.98
CA GLN A 53 8.36 12.67 4.49
C GLN A 53 9.20 12.65 3.19
N LEU A 54 9.68 11.49 2.69
CA LEU A 54 10.65 11.44 1.59
C LEU A 54 10.29 10.55 0.37
N ALA A 55 9.10 9.95 0.29
CA ALA A 55 8.75 9.14 -0.89
C ALA A 55 8.28 10.04 -2.06
N ASP A 56 9.21 10.38 -2.95
CA ASP A 56 8.94 11.04 -4.22
C ASP A 56 8.30 10.03 -5.19
N GLU A 57 6.97 10.09 -5.29
CA GLU A 57 6.11 9.46 -6.30
C GLU A 57 5.92 7.93 -6.20
N ILE A 58 4.66 7.49 -6.06
CA ILE A 58 4.31 6.09 -6.27
C ILE A 58 4.41 5.82 -7.77
N VAL A 59 5.26 4.88 -8.16
CA VAL A 59 5.44 4.49 -9.57
C VAL A 59 4.25 3.68 -10.06
N SER A 60 3.73 2.81 -9.21
CA SER A 60 2.60 1.95 -9.55
C SER A 60 1.89 1.42 -8.32
N THR A 61 0.59 1.16 -8.49
CA THR A 61 -0.22 0.41 -7.53
C THR A 61 -0.85 -0.80 -8.20
N HIS A 62 -0.81 -1.93 -7.51
CA HIS A 62 -1.41 -3.18 -7.98
C HIS A 62 -2.21 -3.82 -6.87
N PHE A 63 -3.27 -4.57 -7.21
CA PHE A 63 -4.01 -5.34 -6.22
C PHE A 63 -3.64 -6.81 -6.34
N LEU A 64 -3.22 -7.39 -5.22
CA LEU A 64 -2.94 -8.82 -5.11
C LEU A 64 -4.05 -9.47 -4.29
N ASN A 65 -4.70 -10.48 -4.87
CA ASN A 65 -5.79 -11.18 -4.19
C ASN A 65 -5.25 -12.06 -3.04
N ARG A 66 -6.10 -12.35 -2.06
CA ARG A 66 -5.76 -13.14 -0.86
C ARG A 66 -5.12 -14.51 -1.15
N LYS A 67 -5.46 -15.18 -2.25
CA LYS A 67 -4.91 -16.50 -2.60
C LYS A 67 -3.43 -16.41 -2.96
N ASP A 68 -3.00 -15.27 -3.50
CA ASP A 68 -1.65 -15.08 -4.01
C ASP A 68 -0.73 -14.36 -2.99
N VAL A 69 -1.29 -13.77 -1.92
CA VAL A 69 -0.53 -13.02 -0.90
C VAL A 69 0.56 -13.87 -0.24
N GLU A 70 0.26 -15.11 0.11
CA GLU A 70 1.23 -15.97 0.80
C GLU A 70 2.44 -16.28 -0.08
N ALA A 71 2.20 -16.73 -1.31
CA ALA A 71 3.26 -17.04 -2.28
C ALA A 71 4.12 -15.81 -2.55
N PHE A 72 3.50 -14.64 -2.74
CA PHE A 72 4.22 -13.38 -2.89
C PHE A 72 5.13 -13.10 -1.69
N LEU A 73 4.62 -13.12 -0.46
CA LEU A 73 5.44 -12.84 0.72
C LEU A 73 6.58 -13.86 0.94
N GLN A 74 6.37 -15.12 0.54
CA GLN A 74 7.41 -16.16 0.58
C GLN A 74 8.53 -15.88 -0.41
N GLU A 75 8.23 -15.44 -1.63
CA GLU A 75 9.23 -15.03 -2.62
C GLU A 75 10.12 -13.89 -2.11
N TRP A 76 9.57 -13.03 -1.25
CA TRP A 76 10.27 -11.92 -0.60
C TRP A 76 10.93 -12.29 0.73
N VAL A 77 10.98 -13.58 1.07
CA VAL A 77 11.67 -14.11 2.26
C VAL A 77 11.12 -13.49 3.56
N VAL A 78 9.83 -13.14 3.58
CA VAL A 78 9.17 -12.64 4.79
C VAL A 78 9.07 -13.78 5.80
N PRO A 79 9.40 -13.57 7.10
CA PRO A 79 9.29 -14.61 8.11
C PRO A 79 7.87 -15.20 8.20
N ALA A 80 7.76 -16.52 8.33
CA ALA A 80 6.47 -17.24 8.33
C ALA A 80 5.48 -16.74 9.41
N GLU A 81 5.99 -16.33 10.57
CA GLU A 81 5.17 -15.72 11.64
C GLU A 81 4.55 -14.38 11.21
N THR A 82 5.30 -13.58 10.44
CA THR A 82 4.85 -12.30 9.90
C THR A 82 3.84 -12.54 8.79
N ILE A 83 4.10 -13.50 7.90
CA ILE A 83 3.14 -13.94 6.88
C ILE A 83 1.81 -14.32 7.53
N THR A 84 1.85 -15.15 8.58
CA THR A 84 0.63 -15.57 9.30
C THR A 84 -0.17 -14.38 9.82
N LYS A 85 0.49 -13.39 10.44
CA LYS A 85 -0.18 -12.17 10.94
C LYS A 85 -0.78 -11.34 9.81
N ILE A 86 -0.08 -11.22 8.68
CA ILE A 86 -0.57 -10.50 7.51
C ILE A 86 -1.81 -11.20 6.94
N LEU A 87 -1.75 -12.52 6.74
CA LEU A 87 -2.89 -13.30 6.23
C LEU A 87 -4.11 -13.17 7.13
N GLN A 88 -3.93 -13.24 8.45
CA GLN A 88 -5.00 -12.98 9.42
C GLN A 88 -5.61 -11.59 9.25
N ALA A 89 -4.78 -10.56 9.08
CA ALA A 89 -5.26 -9.21 8.82
C ALA A 89 -6.05 -9.11 7.50
N VAL A 90 -5.59 -9.76 6.43
CA VAL A 90 -6.31 -9.80 5.14
C VAL A 90 -7.67 -10.52 5.29
N ASP A 91 -7.74 -11.55 6.12
CA ASP A 91 -8.98 -12.30 6.35
C ASP A 91 -10.00 -11.50 7.17
N SER A 92 -9.55 -10.55 8.01
CA SER A 92 -10.42 -9.85 8.96
C SER A 92 -10.68 -8.36 8.69
N TYR A 93 -9.91 -7.66 7.85
CA TYR A 93 -10.09 -6.21 7.64
C TYR A 93 -11.47 -5.85 7.08
N ASN A 94 -11.95 -4.62 7.30
CA ASN A 94 -13.17 -4.14 6.64
C ASN A 94 -12.79 -3.39 5.35
N PRO A 95 -12.98 -3.95 4.14
CA PRO A 95 -12.56 -3.32 2.88
C PRO A 95 -13.26 -2.00 2.57
N GLN A 96 -14.36 -1.68 3.26
CA GLN A 96 -15.03 -0.40 3.13
C GLN A 96 -14.24 0.75 3.78
N PHE A 97 -13.44 0.47 4.82
CA PHE A 97 -12.76 1.49 5.64
C PHE A 97 -11.26 1.27 5.77
N ASP A 98 -10.82 0.03 5.62
CA ASP A 98 -9.46 -0.40 5.84
C ASP A 98 -8.83 -0.91 4.54
N MET A 99 -7.51 -0.79 4.44
CA MET A 99 -6.72 -1.40 3.39
C MET A 99 -5.37 -1.85 3.92
N ILE A 100 -4.83 -2.91 3.34
CA ILE A 100 -3.49 -3.40 3.65
C ILE A 100 -2.58 -3.01 2.49
N LEU A 101 -1.50 -2.33 2.82
CA LEU A 101 -0.51 -1.82 1.90
C LEU A 101 0.79 -2.59 2.07
N LEU A 102 1.29 -3.17 0.98
CA LEU A 102 2.64 -3.69 0.86
C LEU A 102 3.46 -2.66 0.09
N THR A 103 4.37 -1.98 0.78
CA THR A 103 5.27 -1.01 0.16
C THR A 103 6.57 -1.70 -0.18
N LYS A 104 6.95 -1.63 -1.46
CA LYS A 104 8.24 -2.10 -1.94
C LYS A 104 9.18 -0.92 -2.13
N ASN A 105 10.30 -0.94 -1.40
CA ASN A 105 11.47 -0.09 -1.68
C ASN A 105 12.69 -0.99 -1.90
N GLY A 106 13.14 -1.11 -3.16
CA GLY A 106 14.24 -2.01 -3.52
C GLY A 106 13.96 -3.47 -3.14
N SER A 107 14.79 -4.01 -2.24
CA SER A 107 14.66 -5.37 -1.69
C SER A 107 13.86 -5.46 -0.38
N GLN A 108 13.39 -4.33 0.15
CA GLN A 108 12.65 -4.28 1.39
C GLN A 108 11.14 -4.21 1.12
N ILE A 109 10.38 -5.01 1.87
CA ILE A 109 8.92 -4.91 1.95
C ILE A 109 8.54 -4.39 3.33
N GLU A 110 7.77 -3.31 3.34
CA GLU A 110 7.08 -2.82 4.52
C GLU A 110 5.59 -3.14 4.41
N VAL A 111 4.98 -3.56 5.52
CA VAL A 111 3.55 -3.86 5.57
C VAL A 111 2.85 -2.87 6.49
N ASP A 112 1.97 -2.07 5.90
CA ASP A 112 1.15 -1.12 6.62
C ASP A 112 -0.31 -1.57 6.59
N ILE A 113 -0.94 -1.65 7.76
CA ILE A 113 -2.39 -1.85 7.86
C ILE A 113 -3.00 -0.48 8.13
N LEU A 114 -3.63 0.08 7.10
CA LEU A 114 -4.28 1.38 7.16
C LEU A 114 -5.71 1.19 7.64
N GLN A 115 -5.89 1.16 8.97
CA GLN A 115 -7.20 1.01 9.60
C GLN A 115 -7.86 2.36 9.85
N LYS A 116 -9.17 2.45 9.60
CA LYS A 116 -9.96 3.69 9.81
C LYS A 116 -9.28 4.93 9.21
N SER A 117 -8.73 4.76 8.01
CA SER A 117 -8.02 5.82 7.31
C SER A 117 -8.90 7.07 7.17
N VAL A 118 -8.31 8.26 7.26
CA VAL A 118 -8.97 9.55 6.98
C VAL A 118 -9.58 9.57 5.56
N LEU A 119 -9.10 8.69 4.69
CA LEU A 119 -9.63 8.44 3.35
C LEU A 119 -9.96 6.94 3.23
N ALA A 120 -11.25 6.61 3.29
CA ALA A 120 -11.71 5.25 3.13
C ALA A 120 -11.55 4.78 1.66
N PRO A 121 -11.28 3.49 1.38
CA PRO A 121 -11.13 2.99 0.01
C PRO A 121 -12.30 3.34 -0.92
N VAL A 122 -13.54 3.29 -0.42
CA VAL A 122 -14.75 3.68 -1.17
C VAL A 122 -14.72 5.16 -1.57
N GLU A 123 -14.30 6.02 -0.65
CA GLU A 123 -14.24 7.46 -0.90
C GLU A 123 -13.13 7.80 -1.89
N CYS A 124 -11.96 7.16 -1.76
CA CYS A 124 -10.88 7.28 -2.73
C CYS A 124 -11.37 6.88 -4.13
N TYR A 125 -12.08 5.76 -4.24
CA TYR A 125 -12.61 5.29 -5.52
C TYR A 125 -13.55 6.32 -6.17
N GLN A 126 -14.47 6.89 -5.39
CA GLN A 126 -15.39 7.92 -5.86
C GLN A 126 -14.65 9.20 -6.28
N GLN A 127 -13.66 9.63 -5.51
CA GLN A 127 -12.88 10.82 -5.83
C GLN A 127 -12.08 10.67 -7.14
N VAL A 128 -11.43 9.52 -7.33
CA VAL A 128 -10.66 9.23 -8.55
C VAL A 128 -11.58 9.19 -9.78
N ILE A 129 -12.75 8.55 -9.68
CA ILE A 129 -13.71 8.53 -10.79
C ILE A 129 -14.22 9.92 -11.14
N ARG A 130 -14.55 10.74 -10.13
CA ARG A 130 -15.03 12.12 -10.37
C ARG A 130 -13.97 13.00 -11.01
N ARG A 131 -12.69 12.71 -10.77
CA ARG A 131 -11.53 13.45 -11.26
C ARG A 131 -10.76 12.65 -12.31
N TRP A 132 -11.44 11.80 -13.08
CA TRP A 132 -10.79 10.81 -13.94
C TRP A 132 -9.71 11.40 -14.86
N SER A 133 -9.94 12.60 -15.41
CA SER A 133 -8.96 13.29 -16.26
C SER A 133 -7.63 13.59 -15.57
N GLU A 134 -7.61 13.72 -14.25
CA GLU A 134 -6.39 13.94 -13.46
C GLU A 134 -5.66 12.63 -13.14
N PHE A 135 -6.38 11.51 -13.11
CA PHE A 135 -5.85 10.23 -12.62
C PHE A 135 -5.62 9.18 -13.72
N SER A 136 -6.20 9.35 -14.91
CA SER A 136 -6.14 8.35 -15.99
C SER A 136 -4.72 8.01 -16.45
N GLY A 137 -3.75 8.91 -16.26
CA GLY A 137 -2.34 8.65 -16.58
C GLY A 137 -1.62 7.71 -15.60
N TYR A 138 -2.16 7.53 -14.39
CA TYR A 138 -1.58 6.68 -13.34
C TYR A 138 -2.25 5.31 -13.24
N ILE A 139 -3.38 5.13 -13.95
CA ILE A 139 -4.24 3.95 -13.84
C ILE A 139 -4.24 3.23 -15.18
N SER A 140 -3.56 2.09 -15.24
CA SER A 140 -3.64 1.13 -16.36
C SER A 140 -4.73 0.07 -16.17
#